data_AF-A0A6G0QSY9-F1
#
_entry.id   AF-A0A6G0QSY9-F1
#
_cell.length_a   1.000
_cell.length_b   1.000
_cell.length_c   1.000
_cell.angle_alpha   90.00
_cell.angle_beta   90.00
_cell.angle_gamma   90.00
#
_symmetry.space_group_name_H-M   'P 1'
#
loop_
_entity.id
_entity.type
_entity.pdbx_description
1 polymer ?
#
loop_
_entity_poly.entity_id
_entity_poly.type
_entity_poly.pdbx_seq_one_letter_code
_entity_poly.pdbx_strand_id
1 'polypeptide(L)'
;MPPNANSDTREAIRVASDSVTCQICLEELTLKDQATTKPVTHFCSSVCPAAFCTPCLEKHLQMAMQVPYAGALPKVRCPVCLIPMNRQQWARWLSPDAALLQQYAQRCEVACSFTCPGCHNSQYTQLPASHLGTRPDPANAVTLTLRPSEAARIPELRRVVRQFCRHRQATTARDVIRYISDNFPASKTDCIVHKVLPLIQDEERRCYLPTTASTAAS
;
A
#
# COMPACT_ATOMS: atom_id res chain seq x y z
N MET A 1 6.08 -17.12 -73.11
CA MET A 1 6.68 -16.49 -71.91
C MET A 1 5.72 -16.68 -70.73
N PRO A 2 6.25 -16.85 -69.52
CA PRO A 2 5.78 -17.77 -68.48
C PRO A 2 4.73 -17.13 -67.51
N PRO A 3 4.23 -17.88 -66.50
CA PRO A 3 2.99 -17.64 -65.75
C PRO A 3 3.21 -16.77 -64.51
N ASN A 4 2.13 -16.44 -63.78
CA ASN A 4 2.02 -16.04 -62.35
C ASN A 4 0.92 -14.96 -62.23
N ALA A 5 0.02 -14.95 -61.25
CA ALA A 5 0.10 -15.52 -59.91
C ALA A 5 -1.27 -16.03 -59.46
N ASN A 6 -1.23 -17.19 -58.81
CA ASN A 6 -2.29 -17.73 -57.99
C ASN A 6 -2.60 -16.80 -56.80
N SER A 7 -3.88 -16.80 -56.45
CA SER A 7 -4.40 -16.69 -55.08
C SER A 7 -3.85 -15.56 -54.22
N ASP A 8 -4.46 -14.38 -54.33
CA ASP A 8 -4.66 -13.55 -53.14
C ASP A 8 -5.72 -14.22 -52.29
N THR A 9 -5.22 -15.11 -51.44
CA THR A 9 -5.85 -15.63 -50.24
C THR A 9 -6.21 -14.43 -49.38
N ARG A 10 -7.32 -13.78 -49.69
CA ARG A 10 -8.05 -12.90 -48.79
C ARG A 10 -8.77 -13.78 -47.76
N GLU A 11 -8.03 -14.72 -47.17
CA GLU A 11 -8.39 -15.30 -45.89
C GLU A 11 -8.29 -14.17 -44.91
N ALA A 12 -9.46 -13.63 -44.59
CA ALA A 12 -9.69 -12.84 -43.42
C ALA A 12 -9.14 -13.62 -42.22
N ILE A 13 -7.88 -13.33 -41.87
CA ILE A 13 -7.31 -13.63 -40.57
C ILE A 13 -8.03 -12.70 -39.58
N ARG A 14 -9.27 -13.06 -39.26
CA ARG A 14 -9.90 -12.72 -37.98
C ARG A 14 -9.17 -13.56 -36.93
N VAL A 15 -7.94 -13.20 -36.59
CA VAL A 15 -7.35 -13.65 -35.33
C VAL A 15 -7.96 -12.78 -34.27
N ALA A 16 -8.77 -13.40 -33.41
CA ALA A 16 -9.27 -12.79 -32.20
C ALA A 16 -8.10 -12.15 -31.45
N SER A 17 -8.17 -10.83 -31.32
CA SER A 17 -7.21 -9.98 -30.64
C SER A 17 -7.31 -10.17 -29.12
N ASP A 18 -6.92 -11.34 -28.64
CA ASP A 18 -6.84 -11.69 -27.23
C ASP A 18 -5.40 -11.50 -26.69
N SER A 19 -4.56 -10.76 -27.42
CA SER A 19 -3.25 -10.32 -26.97
C SER A 19 -3.33 -8.88 -26.46
N VAL A 20 -2.79 -8.65 -25.27
CA VAL A 20 -2.63 -7.32 -24.70
C VAL A 20 -1.15 -7.03 -24.61
N THR A 21 -0.69 -5.91 -25.15
CA THR A 21 0.74 -5.55 -25.06
C THR A 21 1.05 -4.91 -23.71
N CYS A 22 2.13 -5.34 -23.07
CA CYS A 22 2.63 -4.73 -21.84
C CYS A 22 3.07 -3.28 -22.11
N GLN A 23 2.50 -2.33 -21.38
CA GLN A 23 2.82 -0.91 -21.54
C GLN A 23 4.23 -0.51 -21.05
N ILE A 24 4.95 -1.41 -20.37
CA ILE A 24 6.29 -1.14 -19.82
C ILE A 24 7.38 -1.75 -20.71
N CYS A 25 7.32 -3.06 -20.98
CA CYS A 25 8.33 -3.75 -21.81
C CYS A 25 7.93 -3.90 -23.29
N LEU A 26 6.70 -3.55 -23.66
CA LEU A 26 6.15 -3.69 -25.02
C LEU A 26 6.03 -5.15 -25.53
N GLU A 27 6.15 -6.14 -24.63
CA GLU A 27 5.96 -7.55 -24.96
C GLU A 27 4.46 -7.93 -25.01
N GLU A 28 4.10 -8.87 -25.88
CA GLU A 28 2.73 -9.39 -25.97
C GLU A 28 2.39 -10.31 -24.79
N LEU A 29 1.25 -10.05 -24.15
CA LEU A 29 0.71 -10.87 -23.07
C LEU A 29 -0.37 -11.77 -23.68
N THR A 30 -0.03 -13.04 -23.88
CA THR A 30 -1.01 -14.02 -24.34
C THR A 30 -1.76 -14.63 -23.15
N LEU A 31 -3.09 -14.66 -23.22
CA LEU A 31 -3.93 -15.30 -22.20
C LEU A 31 -3.73 -16.83 -22.08
N LYS A 32 -2.96 -17.42 -23.00
CA LYS A 32 -2.64 -18.85 -23.03
C LYS A 32 -1.43 -19.23 -22.18
N ASP A 33 -0.57 -18.27 -21.84
CA ASP A 33 0.58 -18.47 -20.93
C ASP A 33 0.11 -18.39 -19.46
N GLN A 34 -0.80 -19.29 -19.08
CA GLN A 34 -1.48 -19.30 -17.78
C GLN A 34 -0.56 -19.61 -16.58
N ALA A 35 0.69 -20.01 -16.82
CA ALA A 35 1.60 -20.43 -15.75
C ALA A 35 2.55 -19.34 -15.23
N THR A 36 2.87 -18.31 -16.01
CA THR A 36 4.00 -17.40 -15.66
C THR A 36 3.76 -15.91 -15.85
N THR A 37 2.76 -15.46 -16.62
CA THR A 37 2.60 -14.03 -16.95
C THR A 37 1.14 -13.58 -16.96
N LYS A 38 0.47 -13.68 -15.81
CA LYS A 38 -0.85 -13.07 -15.63
C LYS A 38 -0.76 -11.56 -15.90
N PRO A 39 -1.56 -11.01 -16.84
CA PRO A 39 -1.55 -9.58 -17.10
C PRO A 39 -2.09 -8.83 -15.87
N VAL A 40 -1.37 -7.80 -15.44
CA VAL A 40 -1.81 -6.87 -14.41
C VAL A 40 -2.67 -5.81 -15.09
N THR A 41 -3.97 -5.84 -14.81
CA THR A 41 -4.93 -4.86 -15.32
C THR A 41 -5.62 -4.12 -14.18
N HIS A 42 -6.18 -2.94 -14.45
CA HIS A 42 -6.96 -2.18 -13.45
C HIS A 42 -6.20 -1.95 -12.12
N PHE A 43 -4.90 -1.65 -12.22
CA PHE A 43 -3.95 -1.72 -11.11
C PHE A 43 -4.38 -0.84 -9.91
N CYS A 44 -4.68 0.45 -10.15
CA CYS A 44 -5.10 1.39 -9.10
C CYS A 44 -6.61 1.52 -8.93
N SER A 45 -7.41 1.24 -9.96
CA SER A 45 -8.87 1.34 -9.95
C SER A 45 -9.49 0.56 -11.11
N SER A 46 -10.81 0.34 -11.08
CA SER A 46 -11.55 -0.31 -12.17
C SER A 46 -11.51 0.46 -13.50
N VAL A 47 -11.24 1.76 -13.48
CA VAL A 47 -11.13 2.61 -14.69
C VAL A 47 -9.68 2.80 -15.14
N CYS A 48 -8.72 2.24 -14.40
CA CYS A 48 -7.31 2.37 -14.73
C CYS A 48 -7.00 1.60 -16.03
N PRO A 49 -6.41 2.25 -17.06
CA PRO A 49 -6.08 1.62 -18.35
C PRO A 49 -4.75 0.85 -18.29
N ALA A 50 -4.25 0.57 -17.09
CA ALA A 50 -3.00 -0.15 -16.92
C ALA A 50 -3.10 -1.57 -17.46
N ALA A 51 -2.11 -1.96 -18.26
CA ALA A 51 -1.89 -3.31 -18.74
C ALA A 51 -0.38 -3.58 -18.81
N PHE A 52 0.15 -4.40 -17.90
CA PHE A 52 1.57 -4.78 -17.89
C PHE A 52 1.78 -6.17 -17.29
N CYS A 53 2.92 -6.79 -17.58
CA CYS A 53 3.28 -8.10 -17.02
C CYS A 53 3.71 -8.01 -15.55
N THR A 54 3.57 -9.11 -14.81
CA THR A 54 4.05 -9.23 -13.42
C THR A 54 5.55 -8.91 -13.27
N PRO A 55 6.47 -9.35 -14.15
CA PRO A 55 7.88 -8.96 -14.05
C PRO A 55 8.12 -7.45 -14.08
N CYS A 56 7.39 -6.73 -14.95
CA CYS A 56 7.47 -5.27 -14.99
C CYS A 56 6.91 -4.62 -13.72
N LEU A 57 5.84 -5.19 -13.15
CA LEU A 57 5.32 -4.75 -11.86
C LEU A 57 6.35 -4.94 -10.75
N GLU A 58 6.97 -6.11 -10.64
CA GLU A 58 7.97 -6.40 -9.61
C GLU A 58 9.16 -5.44 -9.70
N LYS A 59 9.69 -5.21 -10.90
CA LYS A 59 10.77 -4.25 -11.13
C LYS A 59 10.36 -2.83 -10.78
N HIS A 60 9.14 -2.41 -11.14
CA HIS A 60 8.59 -1.11 -10.76
C HIS A 60 8.50 -0.96 -9.24
N LEU A 61 8.01 -1.98 -8.54
CA LEU A 61 7.93 -2.00 -7.08
C LEU A 61 9.31 -1.92 -6.44
N GLN A 62 10.30 -2.67 -6.94
CA GLN A 62 11.69 -2.58 -6.49
C GLN A 62 12.23 -1.16 -6.59
N MET A 63 12.01 -0.50 -7.74
CA MET A 63 12.44 0.88 -7.95
C MET A 63 11.69 1.86 -7.04
N ALA A 64 10.37 1.70 -6.87
CA ALA A 64 9.56 2.54 -5.99
C ALA A 64 9.96 2.41 -4.50
N MET A 65 10.60 1.31 -4.12
CA MET A 65 11.12 1.07 -2.78
C MET A 65 12.55 1.61 -2.56
N GLN A 66 13.24 2.06 -3.62
CA GLN A 66 14.54 2.72 -3.48
C GLN A 66 14.34 4.16 -3.02
N VAL A 67 14.42 4.37 -1.70
CA VAL A 67 14.30 5.69 -1.11
C VAL A 67 15.70 6.27 -0.86
N PRO A 68 16.02 7.48 -1.37
CA PRO A 68 17.40 7.96 -1.42
C PRO A 68 17.97 8.43 -0.07
N TYR A 69 17.16 8.59 0.98
CA TYR A 69 17.60 9.09 2.28
C TYR A 69 16.89 8.41 3.45
N ALA A 70 17.58 8.34 4.59
CA ALA A 70 17.04 7.81 5.83
C ALA A 70 15.82 8.64 6.29
N GLY A 71 14.84 7.98 6.91
CA GLY A 71 13.61 8.62 7.36
C GLY A 71 12.50 8.71 6.31
N ALA A 72 12.78 8.46 5.03
CA ALA A 72 11.75 8.51 3.99
C ALA A 72 11.10 7.15 3.73
N LEU A 73 9.78 7.18 3.68
CA LEU A 73 8.95 6.01 3.43
C LEU A 73 8.87 5.70 1.93
N PRO A 74 8.89 4.41 1.53
CA PRO A 74 8.65 4.03 0.14
C PRO A 74 7.24 4.44 -0.28
N LYS A 75 7.10 5.01 -1.48
CA LYS A 75 5.81 5.46 -2.01
C LYS A 75 5.52 4.79 -3.33
N VAL A 76 4.65 3.79 -3.31
CA VAL A 76 4.22 3.10 -4.52
C VAL A 76 3.12 3.90 -5.23
N ARG A 77 3.33 4.17 -6.52
CA ARG A 77 2.33 4.78 -7.40
C ARG A 77 2.01 3.85 -8.56
N CYS A 78 0.82 3.99 -9.13
CA CYS A 78 0.51 3.38 -10.41
C CYS A 78 1.48 3.89 -11.48
N PRO A 79 2.16 3.04 -12.27
CA PRO A 79 3.08 3.49 -13.32
C PRO A 79 2.38 4.24 -14.45
N VAL A 80 1.06 4.04 -14.61
CA VAL A 80 0.26 4.66 -15.67
C VAL A 80 -0.47 5.90 -15.18
N CYS A 81 -1.25 5.79 -14.09
CA CYS A 81 -2.04 6.91 -13.57
C CYS A 81 -1.28 7.81 -12.59
N LEU A 82 -0.11 7.39 -12.10
CA LEU A 82 0.70 8.07 -11.07
C LEU A 82 -0.02 8.31 -9.73
N ILE A 83 -1.18 7.67 -9.52
CA ILE A 83 -1.94 7.73 -8.28
C ILE A 83 -1.23 6.88 -7.21
N PRO A 84 -1.04 7.41 -5.98
CA PRO A 84 -0.51 6.63 -4.86
C PRO A 84 -1.41 5.44 -4.54
N MET A 85 -0.80 4.30 -4.25
CA MET A 85 -1.53 3.08 -3.97
C MET A 85 -1.19 2.52 -2.61
N ASN A 86 -2.18 1.90 -1.98
CA ASN A 86 -1.94 1.19 -0.73
C ASN A 86 -1.26 -0.16 -1.00
N ARG A 87 -0.57 -0.68 0.03
CA ARG A 87 0.10 -1.98 -0.01
C ARG A 87 -0.82 -3.10 -0.50
N GLN A 88 -2.03 -3.17 0.05
CA GLN A 88 -2.99 -4.23 -0.28
C GLN A 88 -3.37 -4.26 -1.77
N GLN A 89 -3.42 -3.12 -2.44
CA GLN A 89 -3.80 -2.98 -3.85
C GLN A 89 -2.74 -3.51 -4.81
N TRP A 90 -1.45 -3.36 -4.51
CA TRP A 90 -0.41 -3.95 -5.35
C TRP A 90 -0.01 -5.35 -4.88
N ALA A 91 -0.09 -5.65 -3.58
CA ALA A 91 0.24 -6.96 -3.03
C ALA A 91 -0.60 -8.11 -3.60
N ARG A 92 -1.88 -7.86 -3.95
CA ARG A 92 -2.77 -8.86 -4.58
C ARG A 92 -2.29 -9.37 -5.95
N TRP A 93 -1.35 -8.68 -6.58
CA TRP A 93 -0.76 -9.07 -7.86
C TRP A 93 0.53 -9.88 -7.70
N LEU A 94 1.01 -10.02 -6.47
CA LEU A 94 2.19 -10.79 -6.12
C LEU A 94 1.78 -12.09 -5.42
N SER A 95 2.70 -13.05 -5.39
CA SER A 95 2.58 -14.20 -4.51
C SER A 95 2.61 -13.76 -3.03
N PRO A 96 1.87 -14.42 -2.12
CA PRO A 96 1.87 -14.08 -0.69
C PRO A 96 3.27 -14.07 -0.05
N ASP A 97 4.16 -14.96 -0.52
CA ASP A 97 5.53 -15.11 -0.02
C ASP A 97 6.55 -14.30 -0.83
N ALA A 98 6.09 -13.34 -1.65
CA ALA A 98 6.98 -12.50 -2.43
C ALA A 98 7.92 -11.71 -1.51
N ALA A 99 9.24 -11.86 -1.71
CA ALA A 99 10.28 -11.16 -0.98
C ALA A 99 10.09 -9.62 -0.98
N LEU A 100 9.42 -9.08 -2.01
CA LEU A 100 9.06 -7.67 -2.11
C LEU A 100 8.16 -7.18 -0.97
N LEU A 101 7.26 -8.02 -0.46
CA LEU A 101 6.39 -7.65 0.66
C LEU A 101 7.21 -7.47 1.94
N GLN A 102 8.17 -8.36 2.18
CA GLN A 102 9.10 -8.26 3.31
C GLN A 102 10.03 -7.06 3.15
N GLN A 103 10.57 -6.85 1.95
CA GLN A 103 11.43 -5.70 1.65
C GLN A 103 10.70 -4.37 1.89
N TYR A 104 9.44 -4.25 1.47
CA TYR A 104 8.62 -3.07 1.73
C TYR A 104 8.44 -2.79 3.23
N ALA A 105 8.09 -3.82 4.00
CA ALA A 105 7.90 -3.70 5.44
C ALA A 105 9.21 -3.27 6.13
N GLN A 106 10.33 -3.90 5.78
CA GLN A 106 11.66 -3.56 6.30
C GLN A 106 12.05 -2.10 5.98
N ARG A 107 11.75 -1.62 4.76
CA ARG A 107 12.02 -0.23 4.38
C ARG A 107 11.19 0.76 5.20
N CYS A 108 9.92 0.45 5.46
CA CYS A 108 9.07 1.28 6.32
C CYS A 108 9.58 1.31 7.77
N GLU A 109 10.04 0.16 8.27
CA GLU A 109 10.62 0.04 9.61
C GLU A 109 11.91 0.84 9.75
N VAL A 110 12.87 0.66 8.84
CA VAL A 110 14.14 1.41 8.83
C VAL A 110 13.92 2.92 8.73
N ALA A 111 12.91 3.36 7.97
CA ALA A 111 12.55 4.78 7.91
C ALA A 111 12.04 5.32 9.25
N CYS A 112 11.58 4.47 10.16
CA CYS A 112 11.15 4.84 11.50
C CYS A 112 12.18 4.49 12.59
N SER A 113 13.35 3.98 12.21
CA SER A 113 14.39 3.56 13.15
C SER A 113 15.43 4.65 13.37
N PHE A 114 15.84 4.82 14.63
CA PHE A 114 16.95 5.69 15.00
C PHE A 114 17.64 5.17 16.26
N THR A 115 18.90 5.52 16.43
CA THR A 115 19.64 5.17 17.65
C THR A 115 19.12 6.01 18.81
N CYS A 116 18.51 5.38 19.81
CA CYS A 116 18.03 6.08 20.99
C CYS A 116 19.20 6.68 21.77
N PRO A 117 19.21 7.99 22.08
CA PRO A 117 20.33 8.64 22.77
C PRO A 117 20.49 8.17 24.22
N GLY A 118 19.41 7.67 24.86
CA GLY A 118 19.47 7.18 26.24
C GLY A 118 20.06 5.78 26.36
N CYS A 119 19.55 4.83 25.58
CA CYS A 119 19.96 3.42 25.69
C CYS A 119 20.93 2.95 24.59
N HIS A 120 21.28 3.82 23.63
CA HIS A 120 22.13 3.51 22.47
C HIS A 120 21.66 2.30 21.65
N ASN A 121 20.38 1.94 21.77
CA ASN A 121 19.80 0.85 20.99
C ASN A 121 19.63 1.30 19.54
N SER A 122 20.43 0.72 18.63
CA SER A 122 20.37 0.96 17.18
C SER A 122 19.18 0.30 16.49
N GLN A 123 18.49 -0.62 17.17
CA GLN A 123 17.29 -1.31 16.68
C GLN A 123 15.99 -0.64 17.13
N TYR A 124 16.07 0.54 17.76
CA TYR A 124 14.87 1.24 18.21
C TYR A 124 14.10 1.80 17.01
N THR A 125 12.81 1.44 16.92
CA THR A 125 11.89 1.91 15.87
C THR A 125 10.64 2.55 16.47
N GLN A 126 10.20 3.65 15.88
CA GLN A 126 8.92 4.30 16.20
C GLN A 126 7.74 3.66 15.46
N LEU A 127 7.97 2.67 14.60
CA LEU A 127 6.90 1.99 13.89
C LEU A 127 6.13 1.09 14.87
N PRO A 128 4.85 1.38 15.16
CA PRO A 128 4.08 0.54 16.05
C PRO A 128 3.92 -0.87 15.47
N ALA A 129 3.93 -1.88 16.34
CA ALA A 129 3.69 -3.25 15.92
C ALA A 129 2.29 -3.41 15.31
N SER A 130 2.18 -4.23 14.27
CA SER A 130 0.87 -4.62 13.73
C SER A 130 0.14 -5.54 14.71
N HIS A 131 -1.20 -5.58 14.67
CA HIS A 131 -1.98 -6.54 15.46
C HIS A 131 -1.69 -8.00 15.09
N LEU A 132 -1.12 -8.24 13.91
CA LEU A 132 -0.71 -9.58 13.45
C LEU A 132 0.70 -9.96 13.92
N GLY A 133 1.40 -9.07 14.63
CA GLY A 133 2.70 -9.36 15.22
C GLY A 133 2.61 -10.34 16.39
N THR A 134 3.62 -11.18 16.54
CA THR A 134 3.68 -12.27 17.54
C THR A 134 3.75 -11.80 19.00
N ARG A 135 3.94 -10.49 19.24
CA ARG A 135 4.04 -9.93 20.60
C ARG A 135 3.18 -8.66 20.73
N PRO A 136 2.22 -8.62 21.67
CA PRO A 136 1.49 -7.40 21.98
C PRO A 136 2.48 -6.35 22.49
N ASP A 137 2.42 -5.15 21.90
CA ASP A 137 3.10 -3.98 22.46
C ASP A 137 2.52 -3.70 23.86
N PRO A 138 3.34 -3.59 24.92
CA PRO A 138 2.86 -3.24 26.25
C PRO A 138 2.03 -1.94 26.28
N ALA A 139 2.32 -0.97 25.41
CA ALA A 139 1.53 0.25 25.28
C ALA A 139 0.08 -0.04 24.83
N ASN A 140 -0.12 -1.14 24.08
CA ASN A 140 -1.43 -1.60 23.64
C ASN A 140 -2.14 -2.48 24.67
N ALA A 141 -1.53 -2.80 25.81
CA ALA A 141 -2.15 -3.61 26.87
C ALA A 141 -3.19 -2.81 27.69
N VAL A 142 -3.23 -1.49 27.56
CA VAL A 142 -4.19 -0.65 28.28
C VAL A 142 -5.62 -0.99 27.84
N THR A 143 -6.49 -1.30 28.81
CA THR A 143 -7.92 -1.56 28.58
C THR A 143 -8.62 -0.24 28.26
N LEU A 144 -9.07 -0.08 27.01
CA LEU A 144 -9.84 1.08 26.59
C LEU A 144 -11.33 0.84 26.85
N THR A 145 -11.87 1.47 27.88
CA THR A 145 -13.31 1.43 28.19
C THR A 145 -14.00 2.67 27.64
N LEU A 146 -14.91 2.47 26.69
CA LEU A 146 -15.72 3.54 26.08
C LEU A 146 -17.13 3.54 26.68
N ARG A 147 -17.66 4.73 26.95
CA ARG A 147 -19.08 4.91 27.30
C ARG A 147 -19.95 4.59 26.07
N PRO A 148 -21.23 4.22 26.22
CA PRO A 148 -22.10 3.92 25.07
C PRO A 148 -22.18 5.07 24.04
N SER A 149 -22.21 6.32 24.50
CA SER A 149 -22.21 7.51 23.65
C SER A 149 -20.90 7.72 22.87
N GLU A 150 -19.76 7.31 23.44
CA GLU A 150 -18.45 7.33 22.77
C GLU A 150 -18.35 6.15 21.79
N ALA A 151 -18.84 4.98 22.18
CA ALA A 151 -18.87 3.78 21.33
C ALA A 151 -19.72 3.97 20.07
N ALA A 152 -20.80 4.77 20.16
CA ALA A 152 -21.61 5.16 19.01
C ALA A 152 -20.82 5.91 17.91
N ARG A 153 -19.66 6.48 18.23
CA ARG A 153 -18.78 7.21 17.27
C ARG A 153 -17.75 6.32 16.59
N ILE A 154 -17.62 5.05 17.00
CA ILE A 154 -16.67 4.08 16.43
C ILE A 154 -16.92 3.84 14.92
N PRO A 155 -18.16 3.69 14.42
CA PRO A 155 -18.38 3.46 12.98
C PRO A 155 -17.80 4.56 12.10
N GLU A 156 -17.95 5.82 12.53
CA GLU A 156 -17.43 6.97 11.79
C GLU A 156 -15.91 7.10 11.95
N LEU A 157 -15.35 6.81 13.13
CA LEU A 157 -13.89 6.66 13.29
C LEU A 157 -13.32 5.63 12.31
N ARG A 158 -13.97 4.46 12.19
CA ARG A 158 -13.56 3.43 11.21
C ARG A 158 -13.64 3.94 9.78
N ARG A 159 -14.63 4.77 9.45
CA ARG A 159 -14.75 5.37 8.11
C ARG A 159 -13.58 6.31 7.81
N VAL A 160 -13.27 7.23 8.74
CA VAL A 160 -12.16 8.19 8.61
C VAL A 160 -10.82 7.46 8.48
N VAL A 161 -10.55 6.47 9.34
CA VAL A 161 -9.32 5.65 9.27
C VAL A 161 -9.24 4.89 7.94
N ARG A 162 -10.32 4.27 7.46
CA ARG A 162 -10.32 3.58 6.16
C ARG A 162 -10.04 4.54 5.00
N GLN A 163 -10.54 5.78 5.07
CA GLN A 163 -10.29 6.78 4.04
C GLN A 163 -8.82 7.19 3.99
N PHE A 164 -8.20 7.38 5.16
CA PHE A 164 -6.76 7.59 5.30
C PHE A 164 -5.95 6.42 4.72
N CYS A 165 -6.30 5.17 5.06
CA CYS A 165 -5.61 3.97 4.55
C CYS A 165 -5.75 3.74 3.03
N ARG A 166 -6.71 4.41 2.37
CA ARG A 166 -6.94 4.30 0.91
C ARG A 166 -6.17 5.34 0.09
N HIS A 167 -5.24 6.08 0.69
CA HIS A 167 -4.46 7.10 0.01
C HIS A 167 -5.30 8.20 -0.68
N ARG A 168 -6.53 8.44 -0.23
CA ARG A 168 -7.37 9.51 -0.78
C ARG A 168 -6.83 10.86 -0.31
N GLN A 169 -6.59 11.78 -1.24
CA GLN A 169 -6.07 13.13 -0.96
C GLN A 169 -6.92 13.90 0.09
N ALA A 170 -8.20 13.56 0.22
CA ALA A 170 -9.12 14.21 1.15
C ALA A 170 -8.91 13.87 2.64
N THR A 171 -8.07 12.90 3.01
CA THR A 171 -7.88 12.53 4.43
C THR A 171 -6.42 12.23 4.75
N THR A 172 -5.84 13.10 5.56
CA THR A 172 -4.49 13.05 6.08
C THR A 172 -4.44 12.40 7.47
N ALA A 173 -3.24 12.07 7.95
CA ALA A 173 -3.06 11.56 9.32
C ALA A 173 -3.55 12.56 10.37
N ARG A 174 -3.32 13.87 10.15
CA ARG A 174 -3.82 14.95 10.99
C ARG A 174 -5.35 14.95 11.11
N ASP A 175 -6.06 14.61 10.03
CA ASP A 175 -7.53 14.54 10.06
C ASP A 175 -8.02 13.40 10.94
N VAL A 176 -7.30 12.27 10.96
CA VAL A 176 -7.61 11.15 11.85
C VAL A 176 -7.39 11.56 13.31
N ILE A 177 -6.25 12.15 13.63
CA ILE A 177 -5.94 12.61 14.99
C ILE A 177 -6.95 13.65 15.45
N ARG A 178 -7.22 14.67 14.62
CA ARG A 178 -8.22 15.70 14.90
C ARG A 178 -9.60 15.11 15.15
N TYR A 179 -10.05 14.17 14.31
CA TYR A 179 -11.32 13.49 14.55
C TYR A 179 -11.35 12.80 15.92
N ILE A 180 -10.26 12.13 16.33
CA ILE A 180 -10.18 11.49 17.64
C ILE A 180 -10.24 12.55 18.76
N SER A 181 -9.46 13.62 18.66
CA SER A 181 -9.42 14.70 19.66
C SER A 181 -10.76 15.43 19.81
N ASP A 182 -11.47 15.68 18.71
CA ASP A 182 -12.75 16.39 18.72
C ASP A 182 -13.90 15.52 19.22
N ASN A 183 -13.81 14.20 19.04
CA ASN A 183 -14.92 13.27 19.29
C ASN A 183 -14.77 12.38 20.51
N PHE A 184 -13.60 12.35 21.15
CA PHE A 184 -13.35 11.53 22.33
C PHE A 184 -12.71 12.38 23.44
N PRO A 185 -12.84 11.98 24.72
CA PRO A 185 -12.19 12.70 25.81
C PRO A 185 -10.67 12.77 25.63
N ALA A 186 -10.07 13.91 25.97
CA ALA A 186 -8.63 14.11 25.91
C ALA A 186 -7.84 12.99 26.63
N SER A 187 -8.33 12.56 27.80
CA SER A 187 -7.72 11.48 28.59
C SER A 187 -7.69 10.11 27.90
N LYS A 188 -8.46 9.91 26.82
CA LYS A 188 -8.52 8.66 26.05
C LYS A 188 -7.91 8.77 24.66
N THR A 189 -7.51 9.97 24.23
CA THR A 189 -7.04 10.22 22.85
C THR A 189 -5.84 9.34 22.52
N ASP A 190 -4.80 9.36 23.35
CA ASP A 190 -3.59 8.55 23.12
C ASP A 190 -3.91 7.05 23.15
N CYS A 191 -4.74 6.62 24.10
CA CYS A 191 -5.18 5.22 24.17
C CYS A 191 -5.91 4.77 22.90
N ILE A 192 -6.79 5.63 22.34
CA ILE A 192 -7.50 5.34 21.09
C ILE A 192 -6.52 5.27 19.92
N VAL A 193 -5.57 6.20 19.83
CA VAL A 193 -4.53 6.19 18.80
C VAL A 193 -3.72 4.90 18.86
N HIS A 194 -3.26 4.50 20.05
CA HIS A 194 -2.54 3.24 20.27
C HIS A 194 -3.38 2.00 19.91
N LYS A 195 -4.71 2.03 20.08
CA LYS A 195 -5.58 0.93 19.62
C LYS A 195 -5.82 0.93 18.11
N VAL A 196 -5.81 2.09 17.45
CA VAL A 196 -6.03 2.21 16.00
C VAL A 196 -4.79 1.82 15.21
N LEU A 197 -3.60 2.22 15.66
CA LEU A 197 -2.33 2.02 14.95
C LEU A 197 -2.08 0.56 14.52
N PRO A 198 -2.20 -0.45 15.39
CA PRO A 198 -1.97 -1.85 15.03
C PRO A 198 -2.96 -2.40 14.01
N LEU A 199 -4.13 -1.77 13.86
CA LEU A 199 -5.18 -2.17 12.92
C LEU A 199 -4.91 -1.66 11.50
N ILE A 200 -3.96 -0.74 11.33
CA ILE A 200 -3.51 -0.25 10.02
C ILE A 200 -2.52 -1.27 9.44
N GLN A 201 -2.95 -1.97 8.39
CA GLN A 201 -2.16 -3.01 7.73
C GLN A 201 -1.09 -2.46 6.79
N ASP A 202 -1.28 -1.25 6.28
CA ASP A 202 -0.29 -0.60 5.43
C ASP A 202 0.79 0.06 6.29
N GLU A 203 2.01 -0.45 6.21
CA GLU A 203 3.15 0.02 6.98
C GLU A 203 3.42 1.51 6.74
N GLU A 204 3.40 2.00 5.49
CA GLU A 204 3.60 3.43 5.17
C GLU A 204 2.58 4.28 5.94
N ARG A 205 1.30 3.87 5.94
CA ARG A 205 0.23 4.61 6.63
C ARG A 205 0.36 4.52 8.15
N ARG A 206 0.79 3.38 8.67
CA ARG A 206 1.03 3.18 10.10
C ARG A 206 2.20 4.04 10.59
N CYS A 207 3.22 4.28 9.76
CA CYS A 207 4.34 5.18 10.05
C CYS A 207 3.93 6.66 10.12
N TYR A 208 2.99 7.10 9.26
CA TYR A 208 2.58 8.51 9.16
C TYR A 208 1.72 9.02 10.32
N LEU A 209 0.92 8.15 10.94
CA LEU A 209 0.00 8.55 11.99
C LEU A 209 0.70 9.01 13.29
N PRO A 210 1.69 8.30 13.85
CA PRO A 210 2.39 8.72 15.07
C PRO A 210 3.29 9.94 14.85
N THR A 211 3.89 10.09 13.65
CA THR A 211 4.72 11.27 13.32
C THR A 211 3.94 12.57 13.42
N THR A 212 2.65 12.57 13.05
CA THR A 212 1.79 13.76 13.19
C THR A 212 1.25 14.01 14.59
N ALA A 213 1.19 12.98 15.45
CA ALA A 213 0.75 13.13 16.83
C ALA A 213 1.84 13.80 17.68
N SER A 214 3.11 13.45 17.47
CA SER A 214 4.24 14.05 18.20
C SER A 214 4.44 15.54 17.88
N THR A 215 4.06 16.00 16.68
CA THR A 215 4.17 17.43 16.31
C THR A 215 3.03 18.29 16.85
N ALA A 216 1.93 17.70 17.30
CA ALA A 216 0.78 18.43 17.85
C ALA A 216 0.90 18.70 19.37
N ALA A 217 1.90 18.09 20.02
CA ALA A 217 2.18 18.23 21.45
C ALA A 217 3.33 19.21 21.76
N SER A 218 3.77 19.99 20.76
CA SER A 218 4.82 21.03 20.88
C SER A 218 4.25 22.41 20.59
#